data_AF-A0A7X9CFS6-F1
#
_entry.id   AF-A0A7X9CFS6-F1
#
_cell.length_a   1.000
_cell.length_b   1.000
_cell.length_c   1.000
_cell.angle_alpha   90.00
_cell.angle_beta   90.00
_cell.angle_gamma   90.00
#
_symmetry.space_group_name_H-M   'P 1'
#
loop_
_entity.id
_entity.type
_entity.pdbx_description
1 polymer ?
#
loop_
_entity_poly.entity_id
_entity_poly.type
_entity_poly.pdbx_seq_one_letter_code
_entity_poly.pdbx_strand_id
1 'polypeptide(L)'
;MSKKKTVTFVVVLLIISNILTFGLTNMVTIKTKDKVTVPRKEYEELSAAYEKYAKALNLEAYVKENYLREVSEEQIFEGQLKGIFQALEDPYSVYMTQDEFKDFTEHTKGVYGGIGVIVTPGDDNLITVV
;
A
#
# COMPACT_ATOMS: atom_id res chain seq x y z
N MET A 1 -39.83 -28.65 48.67
CA MET A 1 -40.43 -27.63 47.79
C MET A 1 -41.64 -28.24 47.07
N SER A 2 -42.72 -27.48 46.88
CA SER A 2 -43.87 -27.96 46.10
C SER A 2 -43.45 -28.21 44.65
N LYS A 3 -43.84 -29.37 44.07
CA LYS A 3 -43.48 -29.77 42.70
C LYS A 3 -43.70 -28.66 41.67
N LYS A 4 -44.74 -27.82 41.86
CA LYS A 4 -45.03 -26.65 41.01
C LYS A 4 -43.95 -25.57 41.08
N LYS A 5 -43.42 -25.25 42.27
CA LYS A 5 -42.34 -24.27 42.45
C LYS A 5 -41.03 -24.74 41.83
N THR A 6 -40.74 -26.04 41.89
CA THR A 6 -39.56 -26.63 41.24
C THR A 6 -39.66 -26.55 39.71
N VAL A 7 -40.83 -26.85 39.13
CA VAL A 7 -41.05 -26.73 37.68
C VAL A 7 -40.88 -25.29 37.20
N THR A 8 -41.48 -24.30 37.89
CA THR A 8 -41.33 -22.89 37.51
C THR A 8 -39.88 -22.42 37.61
N PHE A 9 -39.14 -22.85 38.63
CA PHE A 9 -37.72 -22.52 38.78
C PHE A 9 -36.86 -23.08 37.63
N VAL A 10 -37.10 -24.33 37.22
CA VAL A 10 -36.39 -24.97 36.10
C VAL A 10 -36.65 -24.24 34.78
N VAL A 11 -37.89 -23.83 34.51
CA VAL A 11 -38.25 -23.09 33.29
C VAL A 11 -37.54 -21.73 33.24
N VAL A 12 -37.51 -21.01 34.35
CA VAL A 12 -36.82 -19.71 34.44
C VAL A 12 -35.31 -19.87 34.23
N LEU A 13 -34.70 -20.91 34.81
CA LEU A 13 -33.28 -21.22 34.63
C LEU A 13 -32.94 -21.51 33.17
N LEU A 14 -33.80 -22.24 32.46
CA LEU A 14 -33.65 -22.55 31.04
C LEU A 14 -33.71 -21.30 30.16
N ILE A 15 -34.59 -20.36 30.49
CA ILE A 15 -34.69 -19.09 29.76
C ILE A 15 -33.43 -18.25 29.99
N ILE A 16 -32.99 -18.13 31.25
CA ILE A 16 -31.79 -17.39 31.63
C ILE A 16 -30.55 -17.99 30.97
N SER A 17 -30.41 -19.32 30.94
CA SER A 17 -29.27 -19.99 30.31
C SER A 17 -29.23 -19.73 28.81
N ASN A 18 -30.38 -19.71 28.13
CA ASN A 18 -30.44 -19.39 26.69
C ASN A 18 -30.07 -17.92 26.41
N ILE A 19 -30.56 -16.98 27.23
CA ILE A 19 -30.21 -15.55 27.10
C ILE A 19 -28.72 -15.33 27.33
N LEU A 20 -28.16 -15.92 28.39
CA LEU A 20 -26.73 -15.86 28.68
C LEU A 20 -25.90 -16.49 27.55
N THR A 21 -26.32 -17.66 27.06
CA THR A 21 -25.63 -18.35 25.94
C THR A 21 -25.67 -17.50 24.67
N PHE A 22 -26.80 -16.87 24.34
CA PHE A 22 -26.91 -15.97 23.19
C PHE A 22 -26.04 -14.73 23.34
N GLY A 23 -25.99 -14.12 24.52
CA GLY A 23 -25.15 -12.95 24.81
C GLY A 23 -23.65 -13.27 24.72
N LEU A 24 -23.24 -14.38 25.33
CA LEU A 24 -21.86 -14.89 25.27
C LEU A 24 -21.48 -15.29 23.83
N THR A 25 -22.37 -15.92 23.08
CA THR A 25 -22.12 -16.29 21.68
C THR A 25 -21.89 -15.06 20.82
N ASN A 26 -22.68 -13.99 20.97
CA ASN A 26 -22.44 -12.73 20.27
C ASN A 26 -21.09 -12.09 20.64
N MET A 27 -20.67 -12.14 21.91
CA MET A 27 -19.36 -11.64 22.34
C MET A 27 -18.18 -12.47 21.83
N VAL A 28 -18.27 -13.80 21.90
CA VAL A 28 -17.18 -14.72 21.50
C VAL A 28 -17.03 -14.78 19.98
N THR A 29 -18.14 -14.66 19.23
CA THR A 29 -18.10 -14.63 17.75
C THR A 29 -17.38 -13.39 17.21
N ILE A 30 -17.21 -12.31 17.99
CA ILE A 30 -16.40 -11.14 17.59
C ILE A 30 -14.92 -11.53 17.42
N LYS A 31 -14.42 -12.55 18.12
CA LYS A 31 -13.02 -13.00 18.00
C LYS A 31 -12.79 -14.07 16.93
N THR A 32 -13.83 -14.52 16.23
CA THR A 32 -13.70 -15.61 15.25
C THR A 32 -14.12 -15.13 13.86
N LYS A 33 -13.10 -14.88 13.02
CA LYS A 33 -13.12 -14.50 11.59
C LYS A 33 -13.39 -13.04 11.26
N ASP A 34 -12.30 -12.35 10.91
CA ASP A 34 -12.17 -11.24 9.95
C ASP A 34 -12.98 -9.95 10.17
N LYS A 35 -13.73 -9.84 11.28
CA LYS A 35 -14.46 -8.63 11.64
C LYS A 35 -13.69 -7.80 12.66
N VAL A 36 -13.00 -6.77 12.20
CA VAL A 36 -12.38 -5.76 13.07
C VAL A 36 -13.41 -4.66 13.35
N THR A 37 -13.57 -4.29 14.62
CA THR A 37 -14.38 -3.13 15.01
C THR A 37 -13.55 -1.87 14.90
N VAL A 38 -13.89 -1.02 13.95
CA VAL A 38 -13.19 0.24 13.67
C VAL A 38 -14.15 1.41 13.96
N PRO A 39 -13.70 2.52 14.55
CA PRO A 39 -14.48 3.74 14.64
C PRO A 39 -15.03 4.16 13.27
N ARG A 40 -16.29 4.61 13.22
CA ARG A 40 -16.98 4.95 11.96
C ARG A 40 -16.19 5.93 11.10
N LYS A 41 -15.57 6.93 11.72
CA LYS A 41 -14.75 7.94 11.03
C LYS A 41 -13.55 7.31 10.31
N GLU A 42 -12.83 6.43 10.98
CA GLU A 42 -11.66 5.73 10.42
C GLU A 42 -12.08 4.77 9.30
N TYR A 43 -13.24 4.12 9.42
CA TYR A 43 -13.82 3.34 8.33
C TYR A 43 -14.16 4.19 7.09
N GLU A 44 -14.77 5.36 7.30
CA GLU A 44 -15.10 6.29 6.21
C GLU A 44 -13.82 6.82 5.52
N GLU A 45 -12.77 7.15 6.27
CA GLU A 45 -11.46 7.54 5.75
C GLU A 45 -10.80 6.42 4.92
N LEU A 46 -10.81 5.19 5.44
CA LEU A 46 -10.26 4.02 4.75
C LEU A 46 -11.03 3.72 3.45
N SER A 47 -12.36 3.74 3.50
CA SER A 47 -13.20 3.50 2.33
C SER A 47 -12.96 4.55 1.25
N ALA A 48 -12.86 5.83 1.63
CA ALA A 48 -12.58 6.91 0.70
C ALA A 48 -11.19 6.77 0.05
N ALA A 49 -10.17 6.38 0.83
CA ALA A 49 -8.84 6.11 0.30
C ALA A 49 -8.88 4.94 -0.70
N TYR A 50 -9.57 3.85 -0.36
CA TYR A 50 -9.70 2.71 -1.26
C TYR A 50 -10.39 3.09 -2.58
N GLU A 51 -11.52 3.80 -2.53
CA GLU A 51 -12.21 4.25 -3.73
C GLU A 51 -11.32 5.17 -4.59
N LYS A 52 -10.57 6.08 -3.96
CA LYS A 52 -9.67 7.00 -4.65
C LYS A 52 -8.58 6.27 -5.43
N TYR A 53 -8.03 5.17 -4.90
CA TYR A 53 -6.92 4.44 -5.51
C TYR A 53 -7.33 3.15 -6.23
N ALA A 54 -8.59 2.72 -6.14
CA ALA A 54 -9.08 1.47 -6.72
C ALA A 54 -8.78 1.35 -8.21
N LYS A 55 -8.90 2.45 -8.97
CA LYS A 55 -8.60 2.44 -10.41
C LYS A 55 -7.11 2.15 -10.68
N ALA A 56 -6.20 2.76 -9.91
CA ALA A 56 -4.77 2.53 -10.06
C ALA A 56 -4.39 1.08 -9.72
N LEU A 57 -4.95 0.53 -8.63
CA LEU A 57 -4.73 -0.87 -8.23
C LEU A 57 -5.22 -1.87 -9.29
N ASN A 58 -6.38 -1.63 -9.90
CA ASN A 58 -6.89 -2.48 -10.97
C ASN A 58 -6.01 -2.41 -12.23
N LEU A 59 -5.50 -1.22 -12.58
CA LEU A 59 -4.59 -1.05 -13.71
C LEU A 59 -3.23 -1.73 -13.45
N GLU A 60 -2.70 -1.62 -12.24
CA GLU A 60 -1.49 -2.34 -11.83
C GLU A 60 -1.67 -3.86 -11.98
N ALA A 61 -2.76 -4.41 -11.46
CA ALA A 61 -3.06 -5.84 -11.59
C ALA A 61 -3.19 -6.25 -13.06
N TYR A 62 -3.90 -5.45 -13.87
CA TYR A 62 -4.03 -5.69 -15.29
C TYR A 62 -2.68 -5.71 -16.02
N VAL A 63 -1.79 -4.74 -15.73
CA VAL A 63 -0.45 -4.69 -16.32
C VAL A 63 0.38 -5.90 -15.90
N LYS A 64 0.38 -6.27 -14.62
CA LYS A 64 1.12 -7.45 -14.14
C LYS A 64 0.67 -8.74 -14.82
N GLU A 65 -0.62 -8.90 -15.09
CA GLU A 65 -1.19 -10.10 -15.71
C GLU A 65 -1.03 -10.14 -17.23
N ASN A 66 -1.13 -8.98 -17.90
CA ASN A 66 -1.28 -8.92 -19.36
C ASN A 66 -0.05 -8.37 -20.09
N TYR A 67 0.95 -7.84 -19.38
CA TYR A 67 2.16 -7.33 -20.02
C TYR A 67 3.06 -8.48 -20.48
N LEU A 68 3.69 -8.30 -21.65
CA LEU A 68 4.52 -9.34 -22.29
C LEU A 68 5.74 -9.75 -21.45
N ARG A 69 6.23 -8.86 -20.58
CA ARG A 69 7.42 -9.07 -19.76
C ARG A 69 7.04 -9.03 -18.29
N GLU A 70 7.89 -9.62 -17.45
CA GLU A 70 7.76 -9.45 -16.00
C GLU A 70 8.00 -7.98 -15.64
N VAL A 71 7.16 -7.46 -14.73
CA VAL A 71 7.26 -6.10 -14.20
C VAL A 71 7.30 -6.21 -12.68
N SER A 72 8.29 -5.57 -12.05
CA SER A 72 8.38 -5.54 -10.59
C SER A 72 7.36 -4.58 -10.00
N GLU A 73 6.98 -4.84 -8.75
CA GLU A 73 6.13 -3.93 -7.96
C GLU A 73 6.76 -2.55 -7.81
N GLU A 74 8.05 -2.51 -7.54
CA GLU A 74 8.83 -1.28 -7.40
C GLU A 74 8.79 -0.44 -8.68
N GLN A 75 8.96 -1.06 -9.86
CA GLN A 75 8.92 -0.35 -11.13
C GLN A 75 7.54 0.30 -11.38
N ILE A 76 6.44 -0.40 -11.08
CA ILE A 76 5.09 0.16 -11.25
C ILE A 76 4.85 1.27 -10.23
N PHE A 77 5.22 1.06 -8.97
CA PHE A 77 5.02 2.02 -7.90
C PHE A 77 5.80 3.32 -8.13
N GLU A 78 7.08 3.24 -8.47
CA GLU A 78 7.88 4.41 -8.84
C GLU A 78 7.31 5.12 -10.08
N GLY A 79 6.84 4.36 -11.07
CA GLY A 79 6.16 4.90 -12.24
C GLY A 79 4.89 5.69 -11.88
N GLN A 80 4.08 5.19 -10.93
CA GLN A 80 2.91 5.90 -10.41
C GLN A 80 3.33 7.22 -9.73
N LEU A 81 4.38 7.20 -8.90
CA LEU A 81 4.88 8.41 -8.23
C LEU A 81 5.41 9.44 -9.23
N LYS A 82 6.20 9.01 -10.22
CA LYS A 82 6.69 9.88 -11.31
C LYS A 82 5.53 10.46 -12.11
N GLY A 83 4.50 9.68 -12.40
CA GLY A 83 3.31 10.12 -13.13
C GLY A 83 2.54 11.25 -12.43
N ILE A 84 2.47 11.26 -11.09
CA ILE A 84 1.82 12.34 -10.32
C ILE A 84 2.47 13.70 -10.61
N PHE A 85 3.80 13.74 -10.65
CA PHE A 85 4.55 14.96 -10.93
C PHE A 85 4.49 15.33 -12.42
N GLN A 86 4.54 14.35 -13.32
CA GLN A 86 4.38 14.59 -14.76
C GLN A 86 3.03 15.23 -15.11
N ALA A 87 1.96 14.89 -14.36
CA ALA A 87 0.64 15.47 -14.56
C ALA A 87 0.56 16.98 -14.25
N LEU A 88 1.58 17.56 -13.59
CA LEU A 88 1.68 19.00 -13.36
C LEU A 88 2.14 19.78 -14.61
N GLU A 89 2.63 19.09 -15.64
CA GLU A 89 3.21 19.69 -16.85
C GLU A 89 4.33 20.72 -16.54
N ASP A 90 4.96 20.60 -15.38
CA ASP A 90 6.05 21.46 -14.92
C ASP A 90 7.39 20.71 -14.99
N PRO A 91 8.33 21.11 -15.88
CA PRO A 91 9.60 20.43 -16.07
C PRO A 91 10.52 20.48 -14.84
N TYR A 92 10.26 21.36 -13.88
CA TYR A 92 11.06 21.49 -12.65
C TYR A 92 10.51 20.65 -11.49
N SER A 93 9.29 20.13 -11.61
CA SER A 93 8.64 19.31 -10.59
C SER A 93 8.76 17.84 -10.97
N VAL A 94 9.70 17.13 -10.36
CA VAL A 94 9.94 15.69 -10.62
C VAL A 94 10.09 14.91 -9.32
N TYR A 95 9.58 13.68 -9.32
CA TYR A 95 9.92 12.69 -8.30
C TYR A 95 11.24 12.00 -8.67
N MET A 96 12.16 11.90 -7.71
CA MET A 96 13.42 11.19 -7.84
C MET A 96 13.45 10.04 -6.85
N THR A 97 13.93 8.88 -7.31
CA THR A 97 14.35 7.79 -6.44
C THR A 97 15.56 8.20 -5.60
N GLN A 98 15.90 7.40 -4.60
CA GLN A 98 17.05 7.68 -3.74
C GLN A 98 18.35 7.80 -4.54
N ASP A 99 18.57 6.91 -5.51
CA ASP A 99 19.77 6.90 -6.35
C ASP A 99 19.78 8.09 -7.32
N GLU A 100 18.65 8.39 -7.97
CA GLU A 100 18.53 9.57 -8.85
C GLU A 100 18.81 10.88 -8.08
N PHE A 101 18.30 11.00 -6.85
CA PHE A 101 18.55 12.17 -6.02
C PHE A 101 20.01 12.28 -5.57
N LYS A 102 20.64 11.14 -5.27
CA LYS A 102 22.06 11.08 -4.92
C LYS A 102 22.91 11.55 -6.10
N ASP A 103 22.70 10.99 -7.28
CA ASP A 103 23.42 11.35 -8.50
C ASP A 103 23.21 12.83 -8.85
N PHE A 104 21.96 13.31 -8.77
CA PHE A 104 21.64 14.73 -8.95
C PHE A 104 22.41 15.62 -7.97
N THR A 105 22.51 15.20 -6.71
CA THR A 105 23.22 15.93 -5.66
C THR A 105 24.74 15.92 -5.89
N GLU A 106 25.31 14.79 -6.32
CA GLU A 106 26.73 14.68 -6.66
C GLU A 106 27.10 15.60 -7.84
N HIS A 107 26.30 15.57 -8.91
CA HIS A 107 26.43 16.49 -10.03
C HIS A 107 26.31 17.95 -9.61
N THR A 108 25.31 18.29 -8.79
CA THR A 108 25.08 19.67 -8.32
C THR A 108 26.20 20.17 -7.40
N LYS A 109 26.77 19.28 -6.57
CA LYS A 109 27.93 19.60 -5.72
C LYS A 109 29.25 19.64 -6.48
N GLY A 110 29.25 19.27 -7.77
CA GLY A 110 30.46 19.19 -8.59
C GLY A 110 31.39 18.05 -8.16
N VAL A 111 30.88 17.04 -7.47
CA VAL A 111 31.66 15.85 -7.10
C VAL A 111 31.57 14.87 -8.26
N TYR A 112 32.45 15.06 -9.24
CA TYR A 112 32.57 14.15 -10.37
C TYR A 112 33.62 13.07 -10.04
N GLY A 113 33.16 11.84 -9.82
CA GLY A 113 34.02 10.65 -9.82
C GLY A 113 34.46 10.33 -11.25
N GLY A 114 35.56 10.90 -11.71
CA GLY A 114 36.14 10.55 -13.00
C GLY A 114 36.79 9.16 -12.98
N ILE A 115 36.71 8.42 -14.09
CA ILE A 115 37.55 7.23 -14.35
C ILE A 115 39.04 7.58 -14.59
N GLY A 116 39.41 8.86 -14.47
CA GLY A 116 40.80 9.33 -14.62
C GLY A 116 41.33 9.32 -16.05
N VAL A 117 40.46 9.40 -17.05
CA VAL A 117 40.83 9.43 -18.47
C VAL A 117 40.68 10.82 -19.05
N ILE A 118 41.67 11.22 -19.85
CA ILE A 118 41.67 12.50 -20.56
C ILE A 118 41.19 12.20 -21.99
N VAL A 119 40.13 12.87 -22.43
CA VAL A 119 39.63 12.74 -23.80
C VAL A 119 40.02 13.98 -24.62
N THR A 120 40.70 13.76 -25.73
CA THR A 120 41.12 14.81 -26.68
C THR A 120 40.67 14.47 -28.10
N PRO A 121 40.37 15.46 -28.95
CA PRO A 121 40.17 15.22 -30.38
C PRO A 121 41.47 14.67 -30.99
N GLY A 122 41.37 13.56 -31.72
CA GLY A 122 42.45 13.01 -32.55
C GLY A 122 42.53 13.73 -33.89
N ASP A 123 43.69 13.63 -34.54
CA ASP A 123 43.95 14.24 -35.85
C ASP A 123 43.07 13.65 -36.97
N ASP A 124 42.44 12.50 -36.72
CA ASP A 124 41.47 11.81 -37.57
C ASP A 124 40.02 12.23 -37.31
N ASN A 125 39.82 13.27 -36.48
CA ASN A 125 38.52 13.78 -36.09
C ASN A 125 37.69 12.79 -35.23
N LEU A 126 38.35 11.77 -34.66
CA LEU A 126 37.78 10.85 -33.67
C LEU A 126 38.13 11.29 -32.24
N ILE A 127 37.40 10.78 -31.26
CA ILE A 127 37.70 11.02 -29.84
C ILE A 127 38.79 10.03 -29.39
N THR A 128 39.93 10.55 -28.93
CA THR A 128 41.04 9.76 -28.37
C THR A 128 41.00 9.80 -26.85
N VAL A 129 41.13 8.63 -26.22
CA VAL A 129 41.30 8.49 -24.77
C VAL A 129 42.79 8.36 -24.49
N VAL A 130 43.36 9.28 -23.70
CA VAL A 130 44.80 9.36 -23.35
C VAL A 130 45.03 8.89 -21.92
#